data_AF-A0A930DBC5-F1
#
_entry.id   AF-A0A930DBC5-F1
#
_cell.length_a   1.000
_cell.length_b   1.000
_cell.length_c   1.000
_cell.angle_alpha   90.00
_cell.angle_beta   90.00
_cell.angle_gamma   90.00
#
_symmetry.space_group_name_H-M   'P 1'
#
loop_
_entity.id
_entity.type
_entity.pdbx_description
1 polymer ?
#
loop_
_entity_poly.entity_id
_entity_poly.type
_entity_poly.pdbx_seq_one_letter_code
_entity_poly.pdbx_strand_id
1 'polypeptide(L)'
;MNFYDLRVEAADGSIISMSDFKGKVVLVVNTATGCGFTPQYKSLEEMYERYNEKGFEIIDVPCNQFRDQTPGTDEEIHEFCTLNYNTKFPQMKKSDVNGENEIELFRYLKSEKGFESFGSGIKALGMAAML
;
A
#
# COMPACT_ATOMS: atom_id res chain seq x y z
N MET A 1 -8.22 14.94 13.89
CA MET A 1 -7.16 14.08 13.35
C MET A 1 -7.18 14.26 11.85
N ASN A 2 -6.06 14.65 11.28
CA ASN A 2 -5.86 14.73 9.83
C ASN A 2 -4.75 13.75 9.42
N PHE A 3 -4.52 13.59 8.11
CA PHE A 3 -3.48 12.70 7.58
C PHE A 3 -2.11 12.87 8.26
N TYR A 4 -1.67 14.11 8.53
CA TYR A 4 -0.35 14.41 9.10
C TYR A 4 -0.21 14.12 10.59
N ASP A 5 -1.30 13.80 11.29
CA ASP A 5 -1.26 13.38 12.71
C ASP A 5 -0.97 11.87 12.85
N LEU A 6 -1.05 11.12 11.74
CA LEU A 6 -0.97 9.66 11.71
C LEU A 6 0.47 9.15 11.68
N ARG A 7 0.65 7.92 12.14
CA ARG A 7 1.93 7.20 12.15
C ARG A 7 1.73 5.76 11.69
N VAL A 8 2.75 5.19 11.07
CA VAL A 8 2.77 3.78 10.63
C VAL A 8 4.12 3.16 10.98
N GLU A 9 4.13 1.85 11.23
CA GLU A 9 5.34 1.08 11.47
C GLU A 9 5.94 0.63 10.13
N ALA A 10 7.22 0.90 9.93
CA ALA A 10 7.99 0.41 8.79
C ALA A 10 8.33 -1.09 8.97
N ALA A 11 8.79 -1.74 7.90
CA ALA A 11 9.19 -3.15 7.96
C ALA A 11 10.33 -3.43 8.98
N ASP A 12 11.18 -2.45 9.26
CA ASP A 12 12.27 -2.56 10.24
C ASP A 12 11.85 -2.22 11.70
N GLY A 13 10.56 -1.98 11.93
CA GLY A 13 10.01 -1.59 13.23
C GLY A 13 10.15 -0.10 13.58
N SER A 14 10.78 0.71 12.71
CA SER A 14 10.81 2.15 12.90
C SER A 14 9.43 2.77 12.66
N ILE A 15 9.19 3.94 13.26
CA ILE A 15 7.91 4.65 13.12
C ILE A 15 8.07 5.77 12.09
N ILE A 16 7.24 5.74 11.04
CA ILE A 16 7.16 6.78 10.01
C ILE A 16 5.98 7.69 10.34
N SER A 17 6.26 8.99 10.45
CA SER A 17 5.24 10.00 10.70
C SER A 17 4.72 10.56 9.37
N MET A 18 3.40 10.60 9.18
CA MET A 18 2.83 11.15 7.95
C MET A 18 3.17 12.64 7.79
N SER A 19 3.48 13.34 8.89
CA SER A 19 3.98 14.71 8.87
C SER A 19 5.23 14.91 8.02
N ASP A 20 6.05 13.87 7.85
CA ASP A 20 7.32 13.92 7.10
C ASP A 20 7.07 14.08 5.60
N PHE A 21 5.83 13.84 5.15
CA PHE A 21 5.39 13.98 3.77
C PHE A 21 4.65 15.30 3.51
N LYS A 22 4.72 16.29 4.41
CA LYS A 22 4.13 17.62 4.16
C LYS A 22 4.70 18.25 2.89
N GLY A 23 3.80 18.77 2.05
CA GLY A 23 4.16 19.37 0.76
C GLY A 23 4.42 18.37 -0.36
N LYS A 24 4.38 17.06 -0.08
CA LYS A 24 4.42 16.01 -1.11
C LYS A 24 3.02 15.57 -1.52
N VAL A 25 2.90 15.05 -2.74
CA VAL A 25 1.81 14.18 -3.14
C VAL A 25 2.14 12.77 -2.67
N VAL A 26 1.23 12.15 -1.92
CA VAL A 26 1.44 10.81 -1.35
C VAL A 26 0.45 9.84 -1.97
N LEU A 27 0.96 8.72 -2.49
CA LEU A 27 0.17 7.58 -2.92
C LEU A 27 0.30 6.46 -1.88
N VAL A 28 -0.80 6.13 -1.20
CA VAL A 28 -0.86 4.98 -0.30
C VAL A 28 -1.42 3.79 -1.06
N VAL A 29 -0.75 2.65 -1.02
CA VAL A 29 -1.16 1.43 -1.73
C VAL A 29 -1.11 0.24 -0.77
N ASN A 30 -2.20 -0.51 -0.67
CA ASN A 30 -2.13 -1.84 -0.08
C ASN A 30 -1.74 -2.86 -1.15
N THR A 31 -0.76 -3.72 -0.86
CA THR A 31 -0.14 -4.59 -1.86
C THR A 31 -0.12 -6.04 -1.43
N ALA A 32 0.19 -6.91 -2.38
CA ALA A 32 0.38 -8.33 -2.18
C ALA A 32 1.46 -8.89 -3.10
N THR A 33 2.12 -9.97 -2.67
CA THR A 33 3.21 -10.61 -3.43
C THR A 33 2.71 -11.72 -4.36
N GLY A 34 1.62 -12.40 -3.99
CA GLY A 34 0.98 -13.49 -4.74
C GLY A 34 -0.27 -13.10 -5.54
N CYS A 35 -0.48 -11.81 -5.82
CA CYS A 35 -1.63 -11.32 -6.56
C CYS A 35 -1.42 -11.33 -8.09
N GLY A 36 -2.49 -11.51 -8.86
CA GLY A 36 -2.44 -11.30 -10.31
C GLY A 36 -2.07 -9.86 -10.71
N PHE A 37 -2.20 -8.90 -9.79
CA PHE A 37 -1.80 -7.51 -9.95
C PHE A 37 -0.41 -7.19 -9.39
N THR A 38 0.31 -8.14 -8.78
CA THR A 38 1.69 -7.92 -8.30
C THR A 38 2.60 -7.28 -9.37
N PRO A 39 2.52 -7.60 -10.68
CA PRO A 39 3.32 -6.92 -11.69
C PRO A 39 3.16 -5.39 -11.77
N GLN A 40 2.12 -4.80 -11.15
CA GLN A 40 1.96 -3.35 -11.02
C GLN A 40 3.07 -2.68 -10.21
N TYR A 41 3.80 -3.42 -9.36
CA TYR A 41 5.01 -2.92 -8.69
C TYR A 41 5.98 -2.25 -9.67
N LYS A 42 6.12 -2.79 -10.89
CA LYS A 42 6.96 -2.18 -11.93
C LYS A 42 6.50 -0.77 -12.29
N SER A 43 5.21 -0.57 -12.54
CA SER A 43 4.67 0.75 -12.88
C SER A 43 4.68 1.72 -11.69
N LEU A 44 4.51 1.20 -10.46
CA LEU A 44 4.68 1.99 -9.24
C LEU A 44 6.12 2.49 -9.10
N GLU A 45 7.11 1.62 -9.32
CA GLU A 45 8.52 2.00 -9.26
C GLU A 45 8.89 2.98 -10.38
N GLU A 46 8.46 2.76 -11.63
CA GLU A 46 8.67 3.70 -12.74
C GLU A 46 8.08 5.10 -12.45
N MET A 47 6.91 5.14 -11.79
CA MET A 47 6.30 6.40 -11.36
C MET A 47 7.08 7.03 -10.21
N TYR A 48 7.52 6.23 -9.25
CA TYR A 48 8.32 6.68 -8.12
C TYR A 48 9.63 7.31 -8.59
N GLU A 49 10.42 6.61 -9.41
CA GLU A 49 11.66 7.13 -9.98
C GLU A 49 11.46 8.45 -10.75
N ARG A 50 10.33 8.59 -11.45
CA ARG A 50 10.05 9.78 -12.26
C ARG A 50 9.68 11.01 -11.44
N TYR A 51 9.00 10.82 -10.31
CA TYR A 51 8.35 11.91 -9.59
C TYR A 51 8.84 12.12 -8.16
N ASN A 52 9.61 11.19 -7.57
CA ASN A 52 10.01 11.29 -6.17
C ASN A 52 10.77 12.58 -5.87
N GLU A 53 11.77 12.92 -6.68
CA GLU A 53 12.52 14.19 -6.58
C GLU A 53 11.66 15.45 -6.84
N LYS A 54 10.43 15.27 -7.34
CA LYS A 54 9.47 16.35 -7.61
C LYS A 54 8.38 16.45 -6.53
N GLY A 55 8.59 15.83 -5.37
CA GLY A 55 7.67 15.86 -4.25
C GLY A 55 6.57 14.79 -4.33
N PHE A 56 6.89 13.60 -4.83
CA PHE A 56 6.00 12.44 -4.82
C PHE A 56 6.52 11.36 -3.88
N GLU A 57 5.62 10.67 -3.19
CA GLU A 57 5.97 9.56 -2.29
C GLU A 57 5.00 8.40 -2.48
N ILE A 58 5.48 7.17 -2.34
CA ILE A 58 4.63 5.98 -2.25
C ILE A 58 4.79 5.39 -0.85
N ILE A 59 3.67 5.09 -0.20
CA ILE A 59 3.62 4.32 1.04
C ILE A 59 3.02 2.97 0.71
N ASP A 60 3.86 1.94 0.65
CA ASP A 60 3.47 0.57 0.39
C ASP A 60 3.11 -0.15 1.69
N VAL A 61 1.88 -0.63 1.82
CA VAL A 61 1.40 -1.38 2.99
C VAL A 61 1.02 -2.80 2.56
N PRO A 62 1.92 -3.78 2.71
CA PRO A 62 1.60 -5.17 2.43
C PRO A 62 0.40 -5.64 3.26
N CYS A 63 -0.51 -6.38 2.64
CA CYS A 63 -1.73 -6.84 3.30
C CYS A 63 -2.10 -8.26 2.88
N ASN A 64 -2.42 -9.12 3.85
CA ASN A 64 -2.79 -10.51 3.59
C ASN A 64 -4.31 -10.75 3.56
N GLN A 65 -5.13 -9.73 3.83
CA GLN A 65 -6.59 -9.91 3.97
C GLN A 65 -7.31 -10.25 2.66
N PHE A 66 -6.66 -10.08 1.51
CA PHE A 66 -7.22 -10.35 0.19
C PHE A 66 -6.75 -11.71 -0.31
N ARG A 67 -7.51 -12.76 0.01
CA ARG A 67 -7.28 -14.15 -0.41
C ARG A 67 -5.89 -14.72 -0.06
N ASP A 68 -5.34 -14.31 1.08
CA ASP A 68 -4.05 -14.79 1.61
C ASP A 68 -2.88 -14.67 0.62
N GLN A 69 -2.89 -13.60 -0.19
CA GLN A 69 -1.89 -13.39 -1.25
C GLN A 69 -0.57 -12.77 -0.75
N THR A 70 -0.40 -12.60 0.56
CA THR A 70 0.80 -12.02 1.19
C THR A 70 1.18 -12.80 2.47
N PRO A 71 1.41 -14.12 2.37
CA PRO A 71 1.57 -14.96 3.56
C PRO A 71 2.93 -14.77 4.27
N GLY A 72 3.96 -14.33 3.54
CA GLY A 72 5.34 -14.23 4.04
C GLY A 72 5.55 -13.18 5.14
N THR A 73 6.72 -13.20 5.79
CA THR A 73 7.12 -12.19 6.79
C THR A 73 7.44 -10.85 6.14
N ASP A 74 7.59 -9.79 6.94
CA ASP A 74 7.95 -8.47 6.45
C ASP A 74 9.28 -8.50 5.67
N GLU A 75 10.26 -9.28 6.15
CA GLU A 75 11.55 -9.48 5.48
C GLU A 75 11.40 -10.22 4.15
N GLU A 76 10.61 -11.31 4.11
CA GLU A 76 10.38 -12.08 2.88
C GLU A 76 9.66 -11.24 1.81
N ILE A 77 8.72 -10.39 2.24
CA ILE A 77 8.00 -9.47 1.35
C ILE A 77 8.94 -8.41 0.81
N HIS A 78 9.77 -7.81 1.68
CA HIS A 78 10.73 -6.80 1.28
C HIS A 78 11.76 -7.35 0.28
N GLU A 79 12.30 -8.54 0.56
CA GLU A 79 13.22 -9.23 -0.32
C GLU A 79 12.54 -9.56 -1.67
N PHE A 80 11.31 -10.06 -1.66
CA PHE A 80 10.56 -10.33 -2.88
C PHE A 80 10.38 -9.06 -3.73
N CYS A 81 9.91 -7.96 -3.15
CA CYS A 81 9.67 -6.72 -3.88
C CYS A 81 10.97 -6.13 -4.46
N THR A 82 12.03 -6.15 -3.66
CA THR A 82 13.34 -5.63 -4.06
C THR A 82 13.98 -6.47 -5.16
N LEU A 83 14.01 -7.80 -5.02
CA LEU A 83 14.64 -8.69 -5.99
C LEU A 83 13.89 -8.73 -7.34
N ASN A 84 12.55 -8.70 -7.31
CA ASN A 84 11.75 -8.87 -8.52
C ASN A 84 11.40 -7.55 -9.22
N TYR A 85 11.34 -6.44 -8.48
CA TYR A 85 10.86 -5.15 -8.99
C TYR A 85 11.79 -3.97 -8.70
N ASN A 86 12.87 -4.18 -7.94
CA ASN A 86 13.82 -3.13 -7.57
C ASN A 86 13.14 -1.94 -6.90
N THR A 87 12.15 -2.21 -6.04
CA THR A 87 11.38 -1.19 -5.33
C THR A 87 12.25 -0.32 -4.45
N LYS A 88 12.09 1.01 -4.54
CA LYS A 88 12.86 2.00 -3.74
C LYS A 88 12.01 2.82 -2.80
N PHE A 89 10.69 2.79 -2.96
CA PHE A 89 9.79 3.49 -2.06
C PHE A 89 9.67 2.77 -0.70
N PRO A 90 9.33 3.51 0.37
CA PRO A 90 9.13 2.94 1.70
C PRO A 90 8.07 1.82 1.71
N GLN A 91 8.44 0.68 2.31
CA GLN A 91 7.53 -0.42 2.59
C GLN A 91 7.27 -0.54 4.09
N MET A 92 5.99 -0.57 4.44
CA MET A 92 5.50 -0.66 5.81
C MET A 92 5.45 -2.11 6.27
N LYS A 93 5.30 -2.27 7.57
CA LYS A 93 4.95 -3.56 8.16
C LYS A 93 3.64 -4.09 7.58
N LYS A 94 3.59 -5.39 7.30
CA LYS A 94 2.39 -6.08 6.85
C LYS A 94 1.27 -5.86 7.87
N SER A 95 0.16 -5.33 7.40
CA SER A 95 -0.91 -4.82 8.25
C SER A 95 -2.29 -5.15 7.71
N ASP A 96 -3.25 -5.20 8.63
CA ASP A 96 -4.66 -5.23 8.28
C ASP A 96 -5.12 -3.83 7.82
N VAL A 97 -5.89 -3.79 6.74
CA VAL A 97 -6.46 -2.57 6.17
C VAL A 97 -7.98 -2.50 6.30
N ASN A 98 -8.59 -3.58 6.79
CA ASN A 98 -10.01 -3.75 7.07
C ASN A 98 -10.24 -4.42 8.44
N GLY A 99 -11.42 -4.19 9.02
CA GLY A 99 -11.86 -4.87 10.24
C GLY A 99 -11.36 -4.20 11.52
N GLU A 100 -11.53 -4.89 12.65
CA GLU A 100 -11.22 -4.34 13.98
C GLU A 100 -9.74 -4.00 14.16
N ASN A 101 -8.86 -4.75 13.49
CA ASN A 101 -7.41 -4.60 13.56
C ASN A 101 -6.83 -3.67 12.49
N GLU A 102 -7.67 -3.01 11.68
CA GLU A 102 -7.16 -2.10 10.65
C GLU A 102 -6.33 -0.97 11.25
N ILE A 103 -5.22 -0.64 10.59
CA ILE A 103 -4.35 0.45 11.05
C ILE A 103 -5.04 1.82 10.90
N GLU A 104 -4.68 2.77 11.76
CA GLU A 104 -5.28 4.10 11.80
C GLU A 104 -5.21 4.83 10.45
N LEU A 105 -4.15 4.58 9.66
CA LEU A 105 -4.01 5.12 8.31
C LEU A 105 -5.19 4.71 7.41
N PHE A 106 -5.47 3.42 7.28
CA PHE A 106 -6.56 2.95 6.42
C PHE A 106 -7.94 3.28 6.98
N ARG A 107 -8.10 3.31 8.30
CA ARG A 107 -9.33 3.79 8.94
C ARG A 107 -9.64 5.23 8.52
N TYR A 108 -8.65 6.12 8.62
CA TYR A 108 -8.77 7.51 8.22
C TYR A 108 -9.02 7.65 6.71
N LEU A 109 -8.23 6.99 5.86
CA LEU A 109 -8.38 7.11 4.40
C LEU A 109 -9.78 6.66 3.94
N LYS A 110 -10.31 5.58 4.51
CA LYS A 110 -11.68 5.12 4.20
C LYS A 110 -12.77 6.02 4.76
N SER A 111 -12.53 6.72 5.87
CA SER A 111 -13.50 7.71 6.36
C SER A 111 -13.55 8.96 5.48
N GLU A 112 -12.44 9.34 4.84
CA GLU A 112 -12.40 10.44 3.88
C GLU A 112 -12.99 10.04 2.52
N LYS A 113 -12.65 8.85 2.02
CA LYS A 113 -13.19 8.30 0.78
C LYS A 113 -13.27 6.77 0.84
N GLY A 114 -14.47 6.27 1.13
CA GLY A 114 -14.77 4.85 1.08
C GLY A 114 -14.77 4.28 -0.34
N PHE A 115 -14.67 2.96 -0.44
CA PHE A 115 -14.83 2.24 -1.70
C PHE A 115 -16.28 2.34 -2.19
N GLU A 116 -16.49 2.78 -3.44
CA GLU A 116 -17.82 2.92 -4.02
C GLU A 116 -18.21 1.71 -4.87
N SER A 117 -17.42 1.41 -5.92
CA SER A 117 -17.59 0.22 -6.75
C SER A 117 -16.41 0.07 -7.70
N PHE A 118 -16.29 -1.12 -8.31
CA PHE A 118 -15.42 -1.34 -9.48
C PHE A 118 -16.06 -0.86 -10.80
N GLY A 119 -17.16 -0.11 -10.75
CA GLY A 119 -17.99 0.23 -11.89
C GLY A 119 -18.88 -0.93 -12.34
N SER A 120 -19.24 -0.94 -13.63
CA SER A 120 -20.16 -1.93 -14.22
C SER A 120 -19.46 -2.82 -15.26
N GLY A 121 -19.90 -4.08 -15.38
CA GLY A 121 -19.47 -5.01 -16.43
C GLY A 121 -18.68 -6.21 -15.91
N ILE A 122 -18.29 -7.11 -16.83
CA ILE A 122 -17.66 -8.40 -16.49
C ILE A 122 -16.34 -8.24 -15.73
N LYS A 123 -15.53 -7.22 -16.08
CA LYS A 123 -14.28 -6.93 -15.36
C LYS A 123 -14.53 -6.47 -13.92
N ALA A 124 -15.53 -5.61 -13.71
CA ALA A 124 -15.93 -5.16 -12.37
C ALA A 124 -16.44 -6.32 -11.51
N LEU A 125 -17.22 -7.23 -12.11
CA LEU A 125 -17.69 -8.45 -11.45
C LEU A 125 -16.53 -9.39 -11.07
N GLY A 126 -15.56 -9.55 -11.97
CA GLY A 126 -14.36 -10.32 -11.72
C GLY A 126 -13.51 -9.73 -10.59
N MET A 127 -13.34 -8.41 -10.55
CA MET A 127 -12.62 -7.72 -9.47
C MET A 127 -13.35 -7.84 -8.13
N ALA A 128 -14.68 -7.72 -8.12
CA ALA A 128 -15.48 -7.90 -6.90
C ALA A 128 -15.36 -9.31 -6.32
N ALA A 129 -15.22 -10.34 -7.16
CA ALA A 129 -15.03 -11.72 -6.73
C ALA A 129 -13.60 -12.05 -6.26
N MET A 130 -12.65 -11.11 -6.40
CA MET A 130 -11.27 -11.27 -5.96
C MET A 130 -10.98 -10.62 -4.59
N LEU A 131 -11.88 -9.77 -4.11
CA LEU A 131 -11.88 -9.25 -2.74
C LEU A 131 -12.44 -10.30 -1.78
#